data_AF-A0A6A6NV36-F1
#
_entry.id   AF-A0A6A6NV36-F1
#
_cell.length_a   1.000
_cell.length_b   1.000
_cell.length_c   1.000
_cell.angle_alpha   90.00
_cell.angle_beta   90.00
_cell.angle_gamma   90.00
#
_symmetry.space_group_name_H-M   'P 1'
#
loop_
_entity.id
_entity.type
_entity.pdbx_description
1 polymer ?
#
loop_
_entity_poly.entity_id
_entity_poly.type
_entity_poly.pdbx_seq_one_letter_code
_entity_poly.pdbx_strand_id
1 'polypeptide(L)'
;MPRIVDRKREKKFQCTYCQTDCLKFGDWKRHESERHNPKYFWTCPSVGCNARFAIDWRFAQHHKTKHNCVECKCAYQPSVRRRVEPAVEFWGCGFCLAEESLFDNWDARCGHVGRHFEHEGKTRQDWNNSLAVLNLLRRPDVRPFWIGKLHSVGYLEGMEFSPQLFRWAERHVDPLRQTLERTIDGNNISIVSSRKRWLQ
;
A
#
# COMPACT_ATOMS: atom_id res chain seq x y z
N MET A 1 -32.42 -17.93 33.54
CA MET A 1 -31.02 -17.87 33.11
C MET A 1 -30.88 -16.74 32.08
N PRO A 2 -30.05 -15.71 32.30
CA PRO A 2 -29.88 -14.67 31.31
C PRO A 2 -29.05 -15.19 30.13
N ARG A 3 -29.58 -15.00 28.92
CA ARG A 3 -28.87 -15.28 27.66
C ARG A 3 -27.62 -14.39 27.59
N ILE A 4 -26.45 -15.02 27.49
CA ILE A 4 -25.22 -14.36 27.06
C ILE A 4 -25.49 -13.83 25.66
N VAL A 5 -25.69 -12.52 25.54
CA VAL A 5 -25.77 -11.86 24.24
C VAL A 5 -24.38 -11.96 23.65
N ASP A 6 -24.23 -12.78 22.61
CA ASP A 6 -22.99 -12.87 21.85
C ASP A 6 -22.73 -11.48 21.26
N ARG A 7 -21.86 -10.71 21.91
CA ARG A 7 -21.39 -9.42 21.38
C ARG A 7 -20.72 -9.76 20.06
N LYS A 8 -21.41 -9.54 18.93
CA LYS A 8 -20.81 -9.56 17.59
C LYS A 8 -19.47 -8.83 17.72
N ARG A 9 -18.36 -9.57 17.59
CA ARG A 9 -17.02 -9.00 17.72
C ARG A 9 -16.95 -7.83 16.74
N GLU A 10 -16.82 -6.62 17.26
CA GLU A 10 -16.77 -5.43 16.43
C GLU A 10 -15.55 -5.53 15.51
N LYS A 11 -15.76 -5.25 14.22
CA LYS A 11 -14.69 -5.29 13.24
C LYS A 11 -13.81 -4.07 13.43
N LYS A 12 -12.64 -4.29 14.04
CA LYS A 12 -11.71 -3.23 14.45
C LYS A 12 -10.84 -2.72 13.30
N PHE A 13 -10.52 -3.58 12.33
CA PHE A 13 -9.56 -3.24 11.29
C PHE A 13 -10.23 -3.20 9.94
N GLN A 14 -10.04 -2.10 9.21
CA GLN A 14 -10.59 -1.93 7.86
C GLN A 14 -9.44 -1.80 6.87
N CYS A 15 -9.52 -2.50 5.75
CA CYS A 15 -8.49 -2.44 4.72
C CYS A 15 -8.36 -0.99 4.20
N THR A 16 -7.12 -0.49 4.15
CA THR A 16 -6.79 0.85 3.66
C THR A 16 -6.83 0.96 2.13
N TYR A 17 -6.99 -0.17 1.43
CA TYR A 17 -7.03 -0.25 -0.04
C TYR A 17 -8.40 -0.68 -0.60
N CYS A 18 -9.22 -1.41 0.18
CA CYS A 18 -10.53 -1.89 -0.27
C CYS A 18 -11.56 -1.92 0.87
N GLN A 19 -12.77 -2.39 0.59
CA GLN A 19 -13.88 -2.42 1.57
C GLN A 19 -13.87 -3.68 2.46
N THR A 20 -12.76 -4.41 2.54
CA THR A 20 -12.68 -5.60 3.38
C THR A 20 -12.41 -5.22 4.83
N ASP A 21 -13.24 -5.74 5.74
CA ASP A 21 -13.06 -5.59 7.17
C ASP A 21 -12.49 -6.86 7.79
N CYS A 22 -11.69 -6.71 8.84
CA CYS A 22 -11.06 -7.78 9.60
C CYS A 22 -11.27 -7.58 11.10
N LEU A 23 -11.45 -8.69 11.81
CA LEU A 23 -11.63 -8.68 13.27
C LEU A 23 -10.30 -8.51 14.02
N LYS A 24 -9.21 -9.04 13.46
CA LYS A 24 -7.89 -9.11 14.09
C LYS A 24 -6.84 -8.40 13.26
N PHE A 25 -5.86 -7.80 13.94
CA PHE A 25 -4.70 -7.16 13.32
C PHE A 25 -3.96 -8.09 12.35
N GLY A 26 -3.71 -9.35 12.76
CA GLY A 26 -3.01 -10.33 11.92
C GLY A 26 -3.75 -10.68 10.63
N ASP A 27 -5.09 -10.75 10.68
CA ASP A 27 -5.90 -11.00 9.49
C ASP A 27 -5.90 -9.80 8.53
N TRP A 28 -5.98 -8.58 9.08
CA TRP A 28 -5.88 -7.34 8.31
C TRP A 28 -4.51 -7.19 7.63
N LYS A 29 -3.43 -7.35 8.40
CA LYS A 29 -2.05 -7.30 7.91
C LYS A 29 -1.82 -8.31 6.79
N ARG A 30 -2.29 -9.55 6.99
CA ARG A 30 -2.22 -10.61 5.97
C ARG A 30 -3.02 -10.22 4.73
N HIS A 31 -4.27 -9.79 4.89
CA HIS A 31 -5.12 -9.36 3.78
C HIS A 31 -4.44 -8.29 2.92
N GLU A 32 -3.93 -7.22 3.51
CA GLU A 32 -3.27 -6.16 2.74
C GLU A 32 -2.00 -6.65 2.04
N SER A 33 -1.18 -7.46 2.70
CA SER A 33 0.03 -8.03 2.10
C SER A 33 -0.26 -8.99 0.95
N GLU A 34 -1.32 -9.80 1.02
CA GLU A 34 -1.62 -10.81 0.00
C GLU A 34 -2.42 -10.24 -1.18
N ARG A 35 -3.26 -9.23 -0.93
CA ARG A 35 -4.22 -8.69 -1.93
C ARG A 35 -3.77 -7.39 -2.56
N HIS A 36 -3.06 -6.55 -1.82
CA HIS A 36 -2.71 -5.19 -2.25
C HIS A 36 -1.21 -4.97 -2.38
N ASN A 37 -0.40 -5.63 -1.54
CA ASN A 37 1.06 -5.53 -1.56
C ASN A 37 1.77 -6.90 -1.71
N PRO A 38 1.37 -7.75 -2.68
CA PRO A 38 2.01 -9.05 -2.85
C PRO A 38 3.48 -8.88 -3.23
N LYS A 39 4.39 -9.51 -2.48
CA LYS A 39 5.83 -9.50 -2.80
C LYS A 39 6.17 -10.43 -3.95
N TYR A 40 5.36 -11.46 -4.15
CA TYR A 40 5.57 -12.51 -5.15
C TYR A 40 4.27 -12.87 -5.82
N PHE A 41 4.38 -13.40 -7.03
CA PHE A 41 3.31 -14.11 -7.70
C PHE A 41 3.80 -15.44 -8.25
N TRP A 42 2.89 -16.40 -8.28
CA TRP A 42 3.11 -17.73 -8.83
C TRP A 42 2.37 -17.84 -10.15
N THR A 43 3.09 -18.13 -11.23
CA THR A 43 2.48 -18.39 -12.55
C THR A 43 2.54 -19.88 -12.82
N CYS A 44 1.40 -20.48 -13.16
CA CYS A 44 1.35 -21.90 -13.52
C CYS A 44 2.33 -22.17 -14.69
N PRO A 45 3.22 -23.18 -14.58
CA PRO A 45 4.14 -23.55 -15.64
C PRO A 45 3.52 -24.52 -16.66
N SER A 46 2.33 -25.07 -16.39
CA SER A 46 1.69 -26.05 -17.26
C SER A 46 1.31 -25.42 -18.60
N VAL A 47 1.68 -26.09 -19.71
CA VAL A 47 1.40 -25.63 -21.07
C VAL A 47 -0.10 -25.39 -21.24
N GLY A 48 -0.47 -24.20 -21.71
CA GLY A 48 -1.88 -23.78 -21.88
C GLY A 48 -2.56 -23.28 -20.60
N CYS A 49 -1.92 -23.34 -19.43
CA CYS A 49 -2.44 -22.80 -18.19
C CYS A 49 -1.80 -21.45 -17.85
N ASN A 50 -2.56 -20.35 -17.99
CA ASN A 50 -2.08 -18.99 -17.70
C ASN A 50 -2.49 -18.51 -16.29
N ALA A 51 -2.79 -19.43 -15.38
CA ALA A 51 -3.27 -19.08 -14.04
C ALA A 51 -2.15 -18.40 -13.22
N ARG A 52 -2.50 -17.30 -12.56
CA ARG A 52 -1.60 -16.50 -11.71
C ARG A 52 -2.18 -16.34 -10.31
N PHE A 53 -1.32 -16.45 -9.31
CA PHE A 53 -1.71 -16.41 -7.90
C PHE A 53 -0.78 -15.48 -7.12
N ALA A 54 -1.34 -14.74 -6.16
CA ALA A 54 -0.58 -13.86 -5.27
C ALA A 54 -0.11 -14.57 -3.98
N ILE A 55 -0.52 -15.83 -3.77
CA ILE A 55 -0.19 -16.65 -2.60
C ILE A 55 0.07 -18.10 -3.00
N ASP A 56 1.01 -18.73 -2.31
CA ASP A 56 1.53 -20.07 -2.58
C ASP A 56 0.49 -21.18 -2.39
N TRP A 57 -0.32 -21.12 -1.34
CA TRP A 57 -1.30 -22.17 -1.06
C TRP A 57 -2.40 -22.25 -2.13
N ARG A 58 -2.81 -21.10 -2.70
CA ARG A 58 -3.78 -21.06 -3.81
C ARG A 58 -3.19 -21.67 -5.07
N PHE A 59 -1.92 -21.37 -5.34
CA PHE A 59 -1.19 -22.00 -6.43
C PHE A 59 -1.10 -23.52 -6.25
N ALA A 60 -0.75 -23.99 -5.04
CA ALA A 60 -0.66 -25.41 -4.73
C ALA A 60 -2.03 -26.10 -4.86
N GLN A 61 -3.11 -25.47 -4.40
CA GLN A 61 -4.48 -25.96 -4.56
C GLN A 61 -4.87 -26.07 -6.04
N HIS A 62 -4.52 -25.06 -6.85
CA HIS A 62 -4.74 -25.08 -8.29
C HIS A 62 -3.99 -26.25 -8.94
N HIS A 63 -2.72 -26.46 -8.61
CA HIS A 63 -1.94 -27.59 -9.14
C HIS A 63 -2.52 -28.95 -8.74
N LYS A 64 -2.97 -29.09 -7.50
CA LYS A 64 -3.62 -30.32 -7.02
C LYS A 64 -4.92 -30.61 -7.77
N THR A 65 -5.73 -29.59 -8.04
CA THR A 65 -7.09 -29.75 -8.57
C THR A 65 -7.19 -29.71 -10.10
N LYS A 66 -6.30 -28.98 -10.77
CA LYS A 66 -6.32 -28.81 -12.24
C LYS A 66 -5.24 -29.61 -12.96
N HIS A 67 -4.18 -29.99 -12.26
CA HIS A 67 -3.04 -30.68 -12.83
C HIS A 67 -2.69 -31.98 -12.09
N ASN A 68 -3.54 -32.43 -11.16
CA ASN A 68 -3.38 -33.65 -10.36
C ASN A 68 -1.97 -33.79 -9.75
N CYS A 69 -1.38 -32.66 -9.36
CA CYS A 69 -0.04 -32.65 -8.79
C CYS A 69 -0.06 -33.21 -7.37
N VAL A 70 0.64 -34.33 -7.15
CA VAL A 70 0.64 -35.07 -5.87
C VAL A 70 1.61 -34.45 -4.85
N GLU A 71 2.85 -34.18 -5.26
CA GLU A 71 3.85 -33.44 -4.46
C GLU A 71 4.25 -32.13 -5.16
N CYS A 72 3.53 -31.05 -4.86
CA CYS A 72 3.73 -29.78 -5.57
C CYS A 72 4.98 -29.03 -5.08
N LYS A 73 6.16 -29.44 -5.54
CA LYS A 73 7.42 -28.67 -5.40
C LYS A 73 7.54 -27.51 -6.41
N CYS A 74 6.56 -27.36 -7.31
CA CYS A 74 6.54 -26.31 -8.33
C CYS A 74 6.51 -24.88 -7.74
N ALA A 75 5.97 -24.70 -6.53
CA ALA A 75 5.83 -23.37 -5.92
C ALA A 75 7.17 -22.69 -5.58
N TYR A 76 8.24 -23.49 -5.45
CA TYR A 76 9.58 -23.02 -5.12
C TYR A 76 10.48 -22.92 -6.36
N GLN A 77 9.98 -23.29 -7.53
CA GLN A 77 10.73 -23.17 -8.77
C GLN A 77 10.90 -21.69 -9.14
N PRO A 78 12.13 -21.21 -9.42
CA PRO A 78 12.38 -19.80 -9.74
C PRO A 78 11.59 -19.29 -10.95
N SER A 79 11.29 -20.16 -11.93
CA SER A 79 10.49 -19.81 -13.10
C SER A 79 8.99 -19.58 -12.78
N VAL A 80 8.50 -20.18 -11.70
CA VAL A 80 7.11 -20.14 -11.25
C VAL A 80 6.89 -18.97 -10.31
N ARG A 81 7.75 -18.82 -9.30
CA ARG A 81 7.67 -17.77 -8.28
C ARG A 81 8.51 -16.57 -8.71
N ARG A 82 7.84 -15.49 -9.10
CA ARG A 82 8.49 -14.24 -9.51
C ARG A 82 8.19 -13.14 -8.50
N ARG A 83 9.18 -12.28 -8.26
CA ARG A 83 9.00 -11.05 -7.48
C ARG A 83 8.09 -10.11 -8.28
N VAL A 84 7.21 -9.38 -7.58
CA VAL A 84 6.42 -8.32 -8.22
C VAL A 84 7.34 -7.14 -8.50
N GLU A 85 7.43 -6.73 -9.77
CA GLU A 85 8.23 -5.58 -10.20
C GLU A 85 7.33 -4.49 -10.81
N PRO A 86 7.59 -3.19 -10.52
CA PRO A 86 8.57 -2.73 -9.53
C PRO A 86 8.05 -2.96 -8.10
N ALA A 87 8.94 -3.36 -7.20
CA ALA A 87 8.59 -3.60 -5.80
C ALA A 87 8.13 -2.32 -5.11
N VAL A 88 7.14 -2.43 -4.23
CA VAL A 88 6.83 -1.39 -3.25
C VAL A 88 7.90 -1.45 -2.16
N GLU A 89 8.53 -0.31 -1.90
CA GLU A 89 9.63 -0.15 -0.94
C GLU A 89 9.31 0.83 0.17
N PHE A 90 8.40 1.79 -0.07
CA PHE A 90 8.03 2.81 0.88
C PHE A 90 6.51 2.91 1.05
N TRP A 91 6.07 3.37 2.21
CA TRP A 91 4.67 3.61 2.53
C TRP A 91 4.52 4.90 3.33
N GLY A 92 3.49 5.68 3.01
CA GLY A 92 3.04 6.82 3.82
C GLY A 92 1.78 6.48 4.60
N CYS A 93 1.66 6.93 5.85
CA CYS A 93 0.39 6.86 6.57
C CYS A 93 -0.64 7.81 5.95
N GLY A 94 -1.87 7.34 5.76
CA GLY A 94 -3.00 8.16 5.31
C GLY A 94 -3.84 8.73 6.46
N PHE A 95 -3.60 8.33 7.70
CA PHE A 95 -4.36 8.80 8.87
C PHE A 95 -3.74 9.98 9.59
N CYS A 96 -2.47 10.25 9.36
CA CYS A 96 -1.73 11.29 10.04
C CYS A 96 -0.56 11.78 9.18
N LEU A 97 -0.05 12.95 9.54
CA LEU A 97 1.12 13.55 8.95
C LEU A 97 2.11 13.86 10.05
N ALA A 98 3.14 13.01 10.16
CA ALA A 98 4.17 13.12 11.17
C ALA A 98 5.49 12.56 10.63
N GLU A 99 6.60 12.77 11.34
CA GLU A 99 7.93 12.32 10.87
C GLU A 99 8.02 10.80 10.77
N GLU A 100 7.40 10.13 11.73
CA GLU A 100 7.32 8.68 11.85
C GLU A 100 6.24 8.05 10.95
N SER A 101 5.62 8.83 10.06
CA SER A 101 4.54 8.37 9.17
C SER A 101 5.03 7.98 7.77
N LEU A 102 6.35 7.91 7.57
CA LEU A 102 7.02 7.34 6.41
C LEU A 102 7.71 6.04 6.84
N PHE A 103 7.47 4.95 6.10
CA PHE A 103 7.99 3.62 6.41
C PHE A 103 8.68 3.02 5.19
N ASP A 104 9.77 2.31 5.43
CA ASP A 104 10.45 1.40 4.49
C ASP A 104 10.26 -0.08 4.89
N ASN A 105 9.55 -0.31 6.00
CA ASN A 105 9.28 -1.62 6.54
C ASN A 105 7.76 -1.83 6.70
N TRP A 106 7.26 -2.87 6.03
CA TRP A 106 5.85 -3.25 6.05
C TRP A 106 5.29 -3.48 7.46
N ASP A 107 6.09 -4.09 8.35
CA ASP A 107 5.66 -4.41 9.71
C ASP A 107 5.57 -3.14 10.57
N ALA A 108 6.53 -2.21 10.39
CA ALA A 108 6.49 -0.90 11.04
C ALA A 108 5.25 -0.10 10.58
N ARG A 109 4.98 -0.08 9.27
CA ARG A 109 3.76 0.53 8.71
C ARG A 109 2.50 -0.08 9.31
N CYS A 110 2.43 -1.41 9.34
CA CYS A 110 1.26 -2.10 9.89
C CYS A 110 1.07 -1.78 11.37
N GLY A 111 2.14 -1.84 12.17
CA GLY A 111 2.08 -1.49 13.60
C GLY A 111 1.59 -0.06 13.83
N HIS A 112 2.10 0.90 13.06
CA HIS A 112 1.66 2.28 13.13
C HIS A 112 0.18 2.43 12.76
N VAL A 113 -0.25 1.92 11.59
CA VAL A 113 -1.63 2.04 11.12
C VAL A 113 -2.60 1.27 12.04
N GLY A 114 -2.17 0.15 12.61
CA GLY A 114 -2.94 -0.60 13.61
C GLY A 114 -3.33 0.25 14.83
N ARG A 115 -2.42 1.11 15.31
CA ARG A 115 -2.71 2.00 16.45
C ARG A 115 -3.83 3.00 16.15
N HIS A 116 -3.94 3.50 14.91
CA HIS A 116 -5.05 4.37 14.52
C HIS A 116 -6.41 3.66 14.66
N PHE A 117 -6.48 2.39 14.28
CA PHE A 117 -7.69 1.58 14.47
C PHE A 117 -7.97 1.28 15.95
N GLU A 118 -6.95 0.87 16.71
CA GLU A 118 -7.14 0.34 18.07
C GLU A 118 -7.26 1.41 19.16
N HIS A 119 -6.51 2.51 19.04
CA HIS A 119 -6.37 3.51 20.09
C HIS A 119 -7.03 4.85 19.76
N GLU A 120 -7.13 5.18 18.48
CA GLU A 120 -7.74 6.45 18.03
C GLU A 120 -9.17 6.27 17.50
N GLY A 121 -9.63 5.01 17.33
CA GLY A 121 -10.96 4.71 16.81
C GLY A 121 -11.19 5.15 15.37
N LYS A 122 -10.12 5.38 14.60
CA LYS A 122 -10.20 5.74 13.19
C LYS A 122 -10.75 4.58 12.37
N THR A 123 -11.39 4.91 11.27
CA THR A 123 -11.97 3.99 10.30
C THR A 123 -11.35 4.23 8.94
N ARG A 124 -11.61 3.36 7.95
CA ARG A 124 -11.18 3.58 6.56
C ARG A 124 -11.66 4.93 6.00
N GLN A 125 -12.77 5.47 6.47
CA GLN A 125 -13.29 6.77 6.00
C GLN A 125 -12.36 7.93 6.37
N ASP A 126 -11.56 7.77 7.43
CA ASP A 126 -10.58 8.76 7.88
C ASP A 126 -9.27 8.68 7.09
N TRP A 127 -9.11 7.68 6.21
CA TRP A 127 -7.89 7.50 5.42
C TRP A 127 -7.84 8.51 4.28
N ASN A 128 -6.79 9.33 4.26
CA ASN A 128 -6.55 10.34 3.23
C ASN A 128 -5.27 10.03 2.45
N ASN A 129 -5.44 9.64 1.18
CA ASN A 129 -4.32 9.37 0.28
C ASN A 129 -3.41 10.60 0.04
N SER A 130 -3.91 11.83 0.22
CA SER A 130 -3.08 13.03 0.14
C SER A 130 -2.06 13.08 1.28
N LEU A 131 -2.43 12.64 2.49
CA LEU A 131 -1.49 12.53 3.61
C LEU A 131 -0.44 11.45 3.34
N ALA A 132 -0.87 10.31 2.78
CA ALA A 132 0.06 9.26 2.38
C ALA A 132 1.08 9.78 1.35
N VAL A 133 0.63 10.53 0.33
CA VAL A 133 1.53 11.17 -0.65
C VAL A 133 2.46 12.18 0.02
N LEU A 134 1.98 13.03 0.91
CA LEU A 134 2.81 14.01 1.62
C LEU A 134 3.91 13.33 2.44
N ASN A 135 3.59 12.24 3.14
CA ASN A 135 4.57 11.43 3.85
C ASN A 135 5.61 10.84 2.90
N LEU A 136 5.19 10.33 1.73
CA LEU A 136 6.11 9.78 0.72
C LEU A 136 7.00 10.87 0.08
N LEU A 137 6.52 12.09 -0.09
CA LEU A 137 7.32 13.22 -0.59
C LEU A 137 8.43 13.66 0.39
N ARG A 138 8.39 13.19 1.64
CA ARG A 138 9.47 13.43 2.63
C ARG A 138 10.66 12.51 2.46
N ARG A 139 10.56 11.46 1.63
CA ARG A 139 11.67 10.54 1.39
C ARG A 139 12.93 11.31 0.96
N PRO A 140 14.13 10.95 1.47
CA PRO A 140 15.36 11.69 1.17
C PRO A 140 15.70 11.80 -0.32
N ASP A 141 15.34 10.79 -1.11
CA ASP A 141 15.58 10.74 -2.56
C ASP A 141 14.56 11.54 -3.39
N VAL A 142 13.39 11.86 -2.83
CA VAL A 142 12.31 12.60 -3.52
C VAL A 142 12.25 14.06 -3.07
N ARG A 143 12.49 14.30 -1.78
CA ARG A 143 12.28 15.60 -1.13
C ARG A 143 13.02 16.76 -1.82
N PRO A 144 14.31 16.65 -2.21
CA PRO A 144 15.00 17.76 -2.86
C PRO A 144 14.32 18.22 -4.16
N PHE A 145 13.84 17.27 -4.97
CA PHE A 145 13.14 17.56 -6.23
C PHE A 145 11.77 18.20 -5.98
N TRP A 146 11.05 17.70 -4.97
CA TRP A 146 9.77 18.26 -4.57
C TRP A 146 9.91 19.72 -4.10
N ILE A 147 10.88 19.99 -3.22
CA ILE A 147 11.15 21.34 -2.72
C ILE A 147 11.58 22.26 -3.87
N GLY A 148 12.48 21.80 -4.75
CA GLY A 148 12.86 22.56 -5.94
C GLY A 148 11.67 22.90 -6.84
N LYS A 149 10.70 21.98 -6.98
CA LYS A 149 9.46 22.24 -7.71
C LYS A 149 8.61 23.32 -7.06
N LEU A 150 8.42 23.26 -5.74
CA LEU A 150 7.69 24.28 -4.99
C LEU A 150 8.33 25.67 -5.11
N HIS A 151 9.66 25.75 -5.08
CA HIS A 151 10.37 27.01 -5.38
C HIS A 151 10.12 27.49 -6.80
N SER A 152 10.22 26.62 -7.81
CA SER A 152 10.02 27.01 -9.23
C SER A 152 8.63 27.56 -9.56
N VAL A 153 7.63 27.27 -8.72
CA VAL A 153 6.26 27.76 -8.88
C VAL A 153 5.94 28.90 -7.90
N GLY A 154 6.94 29.43 -7.20
CA GLY A 154 6.82 30.56 -6.27
C GLY A 154 6.11 30.24 -4.95
N TYR A 155 5.87 28.96 -4.64
CA TYR A 155 5.05 28.59 -3.47
C TYR A 155 5.77 28.78 -2.14
N LEU A 156 7.10 28.65 -2.12
CA LEU A 156 7.92 28.84 -0.91
C LEU A 156 8.43 30.28 -0.75
N GLU A 157 8.04 31.21 -1.64
CA GLU A 157 8.37 32.62 -1.50
C GLU A 157 7.45 33.27 -0.46
N GLY A 158 7.93 33.37 0.78
CA GLY A 158 7.26 34.12 1.86
C GLY A 158 6.14 33.38 2.60
N MET A 159 5.93 32.07 2.35
CA MET A 159 4.95 31.25 3.07
C MET A 159 5.61 30.11 3.85
N GLU A 160 5.09 29.83 5.05
CA GLU A 160 5.40 28.60 5.78
C GLU A 160 4.73 27.41 5.09
N PHE A 161 5.45 26.30 4.94
CA PHE A 161 4.90 25.09 4.32
C PHE A 161 3.73 24.56 5.16
N SER A 162 2.50 24.71 4.65
CA SER A 162 1.32 24.05 5.23
C SER A 162 0.94 22.83 4.40
N PRO A 163 1.12 21.61 4.94
CA PRO A 163 0.77 20.37 4.24
C PRO A 163 -0.72 20.25 3.93
N GLN A 164 -1.57 20.92 4.72
CA GLN A 164 -3.02 20.84 4.64
C GLN A 164 -3.56 21.50 3.37
N LEU A 165 -2.74 22.34 2.73
CA LEU A 165 -3.05 23.00 1.45
C LEU A 165 -2.85 22.07 0.24
N PHE A 166 -2.16 20.94 0.41
CA PHE A 166 -1.96 19.96 -0.65
C PHE A 166 -3.02 18.86 -0.56
N ARG A 167 -4.07 19.02 -1.38
CA ARG A 167 -5.07 17.97 -1.58
C ARG A 167 -5.10 17.58 -3.05
N TRP A 168 -4.86 16.30 -3.30
CA TRP A 168 -4.99 15.75 -4.65
C TRP A 168 -6.42 15.27 -4.87
N ALA A 169 -6.95 15.51 -6.06
CA ALA A 169 -8.18 14.85 -6.49
C ALA A 169 -7.97 13.32 -6.47
N GLU A 170 -8.98 12.56 -6.03
CA GLU A 170 -8.89 11.10 -5.85
C GLU A 170 -8.38 10.37 -7.10
N ARG A 171 -8.83 10.80 -8.30
CA ARG A 171 -8.39 10.21 -9.58
C ARG A 171 -6.88 10.32 -9.84
N HIS A 172 -6.21 11.25 -9.18
CA HIS A 172 -4.81 11.58 -9.40
C HIS A 172 -3.90 11.12 -8.27
N VAL A 173 -4.43 11.02 -7.04
CA VAL A 173 -3.64 10.74 -5.84
C VAL A 173 -3.16 9.29 -5.79
N ASP A 174 -3.98 8.33 -6.20
CA ASP A 174 -3.63 6.91 -6.12
C ASP A 174 -2.50 6.52 -7.10
N PRO A 175 -2.53 6.93 -8.39
CA PRO A 175 -1.39 6.70 -9.28
C PRO A 175 -0.11 7.34 -8.77
N LEU A 176 -0.18 8.57 -8.24
CA LEU A 176 0.99 9.26 -7.67
C LEU A 176 1.53 8.51 -6.45
N ARG A 177 0.65 8.11 -5.52
CA ARG A 177 1.01 7.31 -4.35
C ARG A 177 1.71 6.03 -4.78
N GLN A 178 1.12 5.26 -5.71
CA GLN A 178 1.72 4.01 -6.20
C GLN A 178 3.09 4.21 -6.85
N THR A 179 3.31 5.33 -7.56
CA THR A 179 4.64 5.69 -8.08
C THR A 179 5.61 5.99 -6.95
N LEU A 180 5.20 6.82 -5.98
CA LEU A 180 6.01 7.21 -4.83
C LEU A 180 6.20 6.09 -3.79
N GLU A 181 5.45 5.00 -3.86
CA GLU A 181 5.62 3.81 -3.02
C GLU A 181 6.78 2.92 -3.50
N ARG A 182 7.28 3.15 -4.72
CA ARG A 182 8.33 2.35 -5.35
C ARG A 182 9.65 3.12 -5.41
N THR A 183 10.76 2.44 -5.72
CA THR A 183 12.02 3.12 -6.04
C THR A 183 11.79 4.09 -7.19
N ILE A 184 12.26 5.33 -7.04
CA ILE A 184 12.20 6.33 -8.10
C ILE A 184 13.62 6.39 -8.67
N ASP A 185 13.79 6.03 -9.94
CA ASP A 185 15.04 6.27 -10.65
C ASP A 185 15.08 7.71 -11.20
N GLY A 186 16.26 8.15 -11.66
CA GLY A 186 16.46 9.50 -12.20
C GLY A 186 15.54 9.84 -13.39
N ASN A 187 14.85 8.86 -13.98
CA ASN A 187 13.93 9.05 -15.11
C ASN A 187 12.46 9.24 -14.67
N ASN A 188 12.05 8.77 -13.49
CA ASN A 188 10.65 8.83 -13.03
C ASN A 188 10.26 10.06 -12.19
N ILE A 189 11.21 10.96 -11.89
CA ILE A 189 10.91 12.19 -11.13
C ILE A 189 10.05 13.20 -11.92
N SER A 190 9.96 13.01 -13.24
CA SER A 190 9.10 13.79 -14.13
C SER A 190 7.60 13.67 -13.80
N ILE A 191 7.17 12.62 -13.10
CA ILE A 191 5.77 12.42 -12.68
C ILE A 191 5.37 13.40 -11.57
N VAL A 192 6.31 13.73 -10.67
CA VAL A 192 6.12 14.76 -9.63
C VAL A 192 6.15 16.16 -10.25
N SER A 193 6.78 16.34 -11.42
CA SER A 193 6.96 17.65 -12.07
C SER A 193 5.93 18.00 -13.16
N SER A 194 5.24 17.02 -13.74
CA SER A 194 4.47 17.16 -14.99
C SER A 194 3.00 17.57 -14.83
N ARG A 195 2.38 17.41 -13.66
CA ARG A 195 0.97 17.82 -13.49
C ARG A 195 0.87 19.28 -13.03
N LYS A 196 0.75 20.21 -13.98
CA LYS A 196 0.50 21.66 -13.78
C LYS A 196 -0.79 22.01 -12.98
N ARG A 197 -1.41 21.07 -12.25
CA ARG A 197 -2.62 21.26 -11.45
C ARG A 197 -2.52 20.51 -10.12
N TRP A 198 -1.49 20.84 -9.34
CA TRP A 198 -1.34 20.36 -7.95
C TRP A 198 -2.18 21.19 -6.97
N LEU A 199 -2.69 22.35 -7.41
CA LEU A 199 -3.45 23.32 -6.64
C LEU A 199 -4.72 23.66 -7.43
N GLN A 200 -5.85 23.06 -7.06
CA GLN A 200 -7.20 23.56 -7.39
C GLN A 200 -8.01 23.56 -6.11
#